data_AF-A0A355WH86-F1
#
_entry.id   AF-A0A355WH86-F1
#
_cell.length_a   1.000
_cell.length_b   1.000
_cell.length_c   1.000
_cell.angle_alpha   90.00
_cell.angle_beta   90.00
_cell.angle_gamma   90.00
#
_symmetry.space_group_name_H-M   'P 1'
#
loop_
_entity.id
_entity.type
_entity.pdbx_description
1 polymer ?
#
loop_
_entity_poly.entity_id
_entity_poly.type
_entity_poly.pdbx_seq_one_letter_code
_entity_poly.pdbx_strand_id
1 'polypeptide(L)' 'MQAILRLVVILTLAFGLNACSKFKRYDGPEVTRIVVKKSERNMYLMHNDKVLKAYKFDLGFAPTGHKQEQGDGKT' A
#
# COMPACT_ATOMS: atom_id res chain seq x y z
N MET A 1 -17.34 43.43 10.37
CA MET A 1 -17.44 42.10 11.00
C MET A 1 -17.71 40.98 9.99
N GLN A 2 -18.80 41.04 9.20
CA GLN A 2 -19.17 39.93 8.30
C GLN A 2 -18.22 39.68 7.12
N ALA A 3 -17.61 40.72 6.55
CA ALA A 3 -16.63 40.57 5.48
C ALA A 3 -15.35 39.85 5.96
N ILE A 4 -14.88 40.17 7.16
CA ILE A 4 -13.72 39.54 7.78
C ILE A 4 -14.03 38.06 8.09
N LEU A 5 -15.22 37.76 8.62
CA LEU A 5 -15.65 36.39 8.87
C LEU A 5 -15.68 35.54 7.59
N ARG A 6 -16.20 36.08 6.49
CA ARG A 6 -16.21 35.40 5.17
C ARG A 6 -14.79 35.12 4.66
N LEU A 7 -13.89 36.09 4.81
CA LEU A 7 -12.51 35.97 4.35
C LEU A 7 -11.74 34.91 5.15
N VAL A 8 -11.97 34.83 6.48
CA VAL A 8 -11.42 33.77 7.34
C VAL A 8 -11.95 32.39 6.94
N VAL A 9 -13.25 32.25 6.66
CA VAL A 9 -13.86 30.99 6.22
C VAL A 9 -13.31 30.53 4.87
N ILE A 10 -13.13 31.44 3.91
CA ILE A 10 -12.56 31.12 2.60
C ILE A 10 -11.11 30.65 2.73
N LEU A 11 -10.31 31.33 3.57
CA LEU A 11 -8.93 30.93 3.84
C LEU A 11 -8.85 29.55 4.49
N THR A 12 -9.67 29.25 5.51
CA THR A 12 -9.63 27.93 6.16
C THR A 12 -10.06 26.79 5.23
N LEU A 13 -11.06 27.02 4.36
CA LEU A 13 -11.47 26.06 3.33
C LEU A 13 -10.37 25.83 2.28
N ALA A 14 -9.68 26.89 1.84
CA ALA A 14 -8.61 26.77 0.85
C ALA A 14 -7.40 25.97 1.38
N PHE A 15 -7.06 26.12 2.67
CA PHE A 15 -5.96 25.36 3.28
C PHE A 15 -6.32 23.90 3.63
N GLY A 16 -7.61 23.56 3.82
CA GLY A 16 -8.06 22.20 4.16
C GLY A 16 -7.96 21.17 3.03
N LEU A 17 -7.89 21.60 1.76
CA LEU A 17 -7.91 20.70 0.59
C LEU A 17 -6.56 20.03 0.26
N ASN A 18 -5.46 20.39 0.95
CA ASN A 18 -4.11 19.92 0.63
C ASN A 18 -3.63 18.70 1.45
N ALA A 19 -4.50 18.11 2.28
CA ALA A 19 -4.06 17.21 3.35
C ALA A 19 -3.98 15.69 3.00
N CYS A 20 -4.23 15.27 1.76
CA CYS A 20 -4.30 13.83 1.45
C CYS A 20 -3.40 13.41 0.27
N SER A 21 -2.22 12.86 0.58
CA SER A 21 -1.42 12.10 -0.38
C SER A 21 -1.86 10.63 -0.37
N LYS A 22 -2.31 10.11 -1.52
CA LYS A 22 -2.67 8.69 -1.70
C LYS A 22 -1.46 7.77 -1.55
N PHE A 23 -0.28 8.24 -1.94
CA PHE A 23 0.93 7.43 -1.95
C PHE A 23 1.70 7.60 -0.64
N LYS A 24 1.94 6.47 0.04
CA LYS A 24 2.87 6.42 1.16
C LYS A 24 4.28 6.44 0.59
N ARG A 25 5.10 7.38 1.03
CA ARG A 25 6.55 7.32 0.78
C ARG A 25 7.18 6.23 1.64
N TYR A 26 8.22 5.61 1.09
CA TYR A 26 9.05 4.65 1.79
C TYR A 26 10.47 5.20 1.80
N ASP A 27 10.97 5.51 2.99
CA ASP A 27 12.29 6.13 3.20
C ASP A 27 13.26 5.18 3.93
N GLY A 28 12.95 3.88 3.93
CA GLY A 28 13.79 2.86 4.57
C GLY A 28 14.86 2.29 3.61
N PRO A 29 15.59 1.24 4.05
CA PRO A 29 16.60 0.57 3.22
C PRO A 29 16.02 0.02 1.92
N GLU A 30 16.83 -0.06 0.86
CA GLU A 30 16.39 -0.56 -0.44
C GLU A 30 15.72 -1.94 -0.36
N VAL A 31 14.55 -2.10 -1.00
CA VAL A 31 13.92 -3.41 -1.13
C VAL A 31 14.53 -4.13 -2.32
N THR A 32 15.40 -5.09 -2.03
CA THR A 32 16.12 -5.88 -3.05
C THR A 32 15.30 -7.05 -3.61
N ARG A 33 14.42 -7.65 -2.80
CA ARG A 33 13.63 -8.83 -3.17
C ARG A 33 12.29 -8.82 -2.44
N ILE A 34 11.29 -9.43 -3.09
CA ILE A 34 10.03 -9.81 -2.46
C ILE A 34 9.95 -11.34 -2.48
N VAL A 35 9.80 -11.94 -1.31
CA VAL A 35 9.65 -13.39 -1.16
C VAL A 35 8.22 -13.71 -0.77
N VAL A 36 7.52 -14.45 -1.62
CA VAL A 36 6.12 -14.82 -1.41
C VAL A 36 6.03 -16.30 -1.08
N LYS A 37 5.71 -16.61 0.17
CA LYS A 37 5.45 -17.97 0.63
C LYS A 37 3.95 -18.25 0.60
N LYS A 38 3.47 -18.78 -0.53
CA LYS A 38 2.04 -19.00 -0.81
C LYS A 38 1.36 -19.91 0.21
N SER A 39 1.96 -21.05 0.55
CA SER A 39 1.40 -21.99 1.53
C SER A 39 1.27 -21.37 2.92
N GLU A 40 2.24 -20.55 3.32
CA GLU A 40 2.28 -19.89 4.64
C GLU A 40 1.47 -18.58 4.69
N ARG A 41 0.93 -18.09 3.56
CA ARG A 41 0.23 -16.80 3.45
C ARG A 41 1.04 -15.61 3.95
N ASN A 42 2.35 -15.67 3.75
CA ASN A 42 3.28 -14.62 4.13
C ASN A 42 4.06 -14.09 2.93
N MET A 43 4.21 -12.77 2.87
CA MET A 43 5.05 -12.05 1.93
C MET A 43 6.08 -11.23 2.69
N TYR A 44 7.34 -11.33 2.30
CA TYR A 44 8.47 -10.65 2.94
C TYR A 44 9.11 -9.66 1.98
N LEU A 45 9.36 -8.45 2.47
CA LEU A 45 10.21 -7.46 1.81
C LEU A 45 11.62 -7.64 2.36
N MET A 46 12.59 -7.78 1.47
CA MET A 46 13.97 -8.13 1.83
C MET A 46 14.95 -7.03 1.42
N HIS A 47 15.91 -6.73 2.28
CA HIS A 47 17.15 -6.04 1.93
C HIS A 47 18.30 -7.03 2.04
N ASN A 48 18.77 -7.54 0.91
CA ASN A 48 19.71 -8.65 0.82
C ASN A 48 19.20 -9.90 1.57
N ASP A 49 19.79 -10.21 2.71
CA ASP A 49 19.51 -11.33 3.61
C ASP A 49 18.58 -10.95 4.78
N LYS A 50 18.26 -9.67 4.95
CA LYS A 50 17.44 -9.16 6.06
C LYS A 50 15.99 -8.96 5.65
N VAL A 51 15.07 -9.39 6.52
CA VAL A 51 13.64 -9.08 6.40
C VAL A 51 13.40 -7.64 6.86
N LEU A 52 12.92 -6.78 5.98
CA LEU A 52 12.48 -5.42 6.30
C LEU A 52 11.05 -5.40 6.84
N LYS A 53 10.17 -6.21 6.25
CA LYS A 53 8.77 -6.29 6.66
C LYS A 53 8.12 -7.61 6.24
N ALA A 54 7.21 -8.10 7.08
CA ALA A 54 6.36 -9.24 6.79
C ALA A 54 4.90 -8.77 6.67
N TYR A 55 4.20 -9.33 5.70
CA TYR A 55 2.79 -9.09 5.47
C TYR A 55 2.06 -10.42 5.34
N LYS A 56 0.90 -10.52 6.00
CA LYS A 56 -0.09 -11.53 5.62
C LYS A 56 -0.73 -11.10 4.31
N PHE A 57 -0.99 -12.06 3.43
CA PHE A 57 -1.63 -11.78 2.15
C PHE A 57 -2.58 -12.91 1.76
N ASP A 58 -3.62 -12.55 1.01
CA ASP A 58 -4.59 -13.49 0.48
C ASP A 58 -4.16 -13.99 -0.91
N LEU A 59 -4.61 -15.19 -1.26
CA LEU A 59 -4.45 -15.73 -2.61
C LEU A 59 -5.79 -15.72 -3.32
N GLY A 60 -5.76 -16.03 -4.61
CA GLY A 60 -6.98 -16.32 -5.36
C GLY A 60 -7.76 -17.50 -4.77
N PHE A 61 -9.00 -17.64 -5.23
CA PHE A 61 -9.97 -18.62 -4.71
C PHE A 61 -9.57 -20.09 -4.97
N ALA A 62 -8.66 -20.35 -5.92
CA ALA A 62 -8.14 -21.69 -6.22
C ALA A 62 -6.60 -21.69 -6.24
N PRO A 63 -5.92 -21.51 -5.10
CA PRO A 63 -4.52 -21.10 -5.06
C PRO A 63 -3.50 -22.25 -5.16
N THR A 64 -3.95 -23.45 -5.50
CA THR A 64 -3.12 -24.65 -5.54
C THR A 64 -2.63 -24.92 -6.97
N GLY A 65 -1.37 -25.34 -7.09
CA GLY A 65 -0.72 -25.60 -8.38
C GLY A 65 -0.36 -24.34 -9.16
N HIS A 66 0.15 -24.54 -10.37
CA HIS A 66 0.59 -23.44 -11.24
C HIS A 66 -0.60 -22.81 -11.99
N LYS A 67 -0.59 -21.48 -12.06
CA LYS A 67 -1.50 -20.71 -12.93
C LYS A 67 -1.29 -21.10 -14.39
N GLN A 68 -2.38 -21.41 -15.10
CA GLN A 68 -2.35 -21.81 -16.51
C GLN A 68 -3.09 -20.79 -17.39
N GLU A 69 -4.16 -20.18 -16.87
CA GLU A 69 -5.03 -19.32 -17.65
C GLU A 69 -5.59 -18.15 -16.82
N GLN A 70 -6.03 -17.10 -17.50
CA GLN A 70 -6.75 -16.01 -16.84
C GLN A 70 -8.10 -16.52 -16.32
N GLY A 71 -8.44 -16.18 -15.07
CA GLY A 71 -9.70 -16.61 -14.46
C GLY A 71 -9.64 -17.93 -13.68
N ASP A 72 -8.55 -18.70 -13.73
CA ASP A 72 -8.42 -19.98 -13.00
C ASP A 72 -8.31 -19.88 -11.47
N GLY A 73 -8.33 -18.66 -10.92
CA GLY A 73 -8.25 -18.42 -9.47
C GLY A 73 -6.90 -18.75 -8.83
N LYS A 74 -5.88 -19.11 -9.61
CA LYS A 74 -4.52 -19.40 -9.13
C LYS A 74 -3.68 -18.13 -9.06
N THR A 75 -2.77 -18.12 -8.10
CA THR A 75 -1.73 -17.09 -7.90
C THR A 75 -0.37 -17.67 -8.27
#